data_AF-A0AA39FBW5-F1
#
_entry.id   AF-A0AA39FBW5-F1
#
_cell.length_a   1.000
_cell.length_b   1.000
_cell.length_c   1.000
_cell.angle_alpha   90.00
_cell.angle_beta   90.00
_cell.angle_gamma   90.00
#
_symmetry.space_group_name_H-M   'P 1'
#
loop_
_entity.id
_entity.type
_entity.pdbx_description
1 polymer ?
#
loop_
_entity_poly.entity_id
_entity_poly.type
_entity_poly.pdbx_seq_one_letter_code
_entity_poly.pdbx_strand_id
1 'polypeptide(L)'
;EIKDPCRNVNCSLGSQCVRSRDGTDAKCECLKSCPNLGDHEGSGPVCGTDGVDYQSVCELNRLACANGTNVTVAFRGKCGE
;
A
#
# COMPACT_ATOMS: atom_id res chain seq x y z
N GLU A 1 10.06 7.71 -28.82
CA GLU A 1 9.88 6.52 -27.96
C GLU A 1 9.36 6.96 -26.61
N ILE A 2 8.21 6.46 -26.16
CA ILE A 2 7.63 6.85 -24.87
C ILE A 2 8.29 5.96 -23.81
N LYS A 3 9.40 6.44 -23.23
CA LYS A 3 10.00 5.79 -22.06
C LYS A 3 9.00 5.90 -20.92
N ASP A 4 8.44 4.77 -20.50
CA ASP A 4 7.59 4.73 -19.33
C ASP A 4 8.44 5.06 -18.08
N PRO A 5 8.21 6.20 -17.41
CA PRO A 5 9.01 6.59 -16.26
C PRO A 5 8.78 5.65 -15.06
N CYS A 6 7.68 4.89 -15.04
CA CYS A 6 7.42 3.88 -14.00
C CYS A 6 8.13 2.54 -14.23
N ARG A 7 8.75 2.31 -15.40
CA ARG A 7 9.30 1.00 -15.75
C ARG A 7 10.49 0.56 -14.89
N ASN A 8 11.25 1.51 -14.36
CA ASN A 8 12.39 1.25 -13.48
C ASN A 8 12.20 1.83 -12.07
N VAL A 9 10.99 2.22 -11.70
CA VAL A 9 10.70 2.79 -10.39
C VAL A 9 10.17 1.70 -9.47
N ASN A 10 10.86 1.49 -8.35
CA ASN A 10 10.47 0.53 -7.33
C ASN A 10 9.95 1.30 -6.12
N CYS A 11 8.62 1.36 -5.99
CA CYS A 11 7.94 2.09 -4.93
C CYS A 11 7.86 1.25 -3.65
N SER A 12 8.24 1.84 -2.51
CA SER A 12 8.24 1.17 -1.20
C SER A 12 6.91 1.36 -0.45
N LEU A 13 6.68 0.60 0.62
CA LEU A 13 5.52 0.78 1.54
C LEU A 13 4.14 0.59 0.87
N GLY A 14 4.07 -0.24 -0.18
CA GLY A 14 2.84 -0.47 -0.94
C GLY A 14 2.34 0.77 -1.70
N SER A 15 3.19 1.76 -1.93
CA SER A 15 2.90 2.87 -2.84
C SER A 15 2.93 2.40 -4.29
N GLN A 16 2.11 3.04 -5.13
CA GLN A 16 2.00 2.71 -6.55
C GLN A 16 2.68 3.79 -7.38
N CYS A 17 3.44 3.37 -8.39
CA CYS A 17 4.02 4.31 -9.33
C CYS A 17 2.93 4.92 -10.20
N VAL A 18 2.89 6.25 -10.24
CA VAL A 18 1.99 7.03 -11.08
C VAL A 18 2.82 7.95 -11.97
N ARG A 19 2.44 8.03 -13.25
CA ARG A 19 3.08 8.94 -14.20
C ARG A 19 2.60 10.37 -13.97
N SER A 20 3.51 11.32 -13.98
CA SER A 20 3.18 12.76 -14.01
C SER A 20 2.44 13.11 -15.30
N ARG A 21 1.59 14.16 -15.27
CA ARG A 21 0.78 14.58 -16.44
C ARG A 21 1.62 14.84 -17.69
N ASP A 22 2.83 15.33 -17.51
CA ASP A 22 3.77 15.64 -18.57
C ASP A 22 4.47 14.40 -19.16
N GLY A 23 4.27 13.22 -18.57
CA GLY A 23 4.80 11.93 -19.04
C GLY A 23 6.32 11.78 -18.90
N THR A 24 7.00 12.78 -18.34
CA THR A 24 8.46 12.84 -18.18
C THR A 24 8.94 12.32 -16.83
N ASP A 25 8.07 12.33 -15.82
CA ASP A 25 8.39 12.00 -14.44
C ASP A 25 7.45 10.93 -13.88
N ALA A 26 7.94 10.18 -12.90
CA ALA A 26 7.18 9.19 -12.16
C ALA A 26 7.25 9.49 -10.67
N LYS A 27 6.09 9.50 -10.02
CA LYS A 27 5.99 9.62 -8.56
C LYS A 27 5.47 8.32 -7.96
N CYS A 28 6.01 7.96 -6.81
CA CYS A 28 5.37 6.97 -5.95
C CYS A 28 4.31 7.70 -5.13
N GLU A 29 3.04 7.43 -5.40
CA GLU A 29 1.93 7.91 -4.57
C GLU A 29 1.37 6.75 -3.75
N CYS A 30 1.01 7.06 -2.50
CA CYS A 30 0.28 6.11 -1.66
C CYS A 30 -1.06 5.76 -2.30
N LEU A 31 -1.50 4.52 -2.10
CA LEU A 31 -2.84 4.09 -2.51
C LEU A 31 -3.88 5.03 -1.91
N LYS A 32 -4.66 5.72 -2.76
CA LYS A 32 -5.72 6.61 -2.27
C LYS A 32 -6.90 5.81 -1.72
N SER A 33 -7.19 4.69 -2.36
CA SER A 33 -8.25 3.76 -1.99
C SER A 33 -7.82 2.34 -2.29
N CYS A 34 -8.25 1.41 -1.44
CA CYS A 34 -8.07 -0.02 -1.65
C CYS A 34 -9.32 -0.58 -2.34
N PRO A 35 -9.18 -1.33 -3.44
CA PRO A 35 -10.31 -2.04 -4.01
C PRO A 35 -10.82 -3.06 -2.97
N ASN A 36 -12.09 -2.96 -2.60
CA ASN A 36 -12.75 -3.96 -1.77
C ASN A 36 -12.95 -5.21 -2.63
N LEU A 37 -11.96 -6.09 -2.65
CA LEU A 37 -11.96 -7.33 -3.44
C LEU A 37 -12.86 -8.44 -2.84
N GLY A 38 -13.77 -8.10 -1.91
CA GLY A 38 -14.63 -9.08 -1.22
C GLY A 38 -13.80 -10.07 -0.39
N ASP A 39 -14.24 -11.33 -0.27
CA ASP A 39 -13.61 -12.42 0.49
C ASP A 39 -12.28 -12.96 -0.10
N HIS A 40 -11.51 -12.14 -0.79
CA HIS A 40 -10.18 -12.53 -1.24
C HIS A 40 -9.23 -12.68 -0.03
N GLU A 41 -8.23 -13.57 -0.13
CA GLU A 41 -7.32 -13.94 0.97
C GLU A 41 -6.60 -12.75 1.67
N GLY A 42 -6.60 -11.57 1.03
CA GLY A 42 -6.01 -10.34 1.57
C GLY A 42 -7.01 -9.34 2.21
N SER A 43 -8.30 -9.64 2.24
CA SER A 43 -9.36 -8.73 2.73
C SER A 43 -9.76 -8.94 4.20
N GLY A 44 -9.13 -9.90 4.88
CA GLY A 44 -9.35 -10.12 6.31
C GLY A 44 -8.59 -9.10 7.17
N PRO A 45 -9.03 -8.90 8.44
CA PRO A 45 -8.32 -8.04 9.37
C PRO A 45 -6.89 -8.54 9.58
N VAL A 46 -5.96 -7.61 9.74
CA VAL A 46 -4.55 -7.90 9.99
C VAL A 46 -4.03 -7.06 11.14
N CYS A 47 -3.14 -7.63 11.93
CA CYS A 47 -2.43 -6.91 12.97
C CYS A 47 -1.15 -6.33 12.36
N GLY A 48 -0.96 -5.03 12.50
CA GLY A 48 0.28 -4.38 12.11
C GLY A 48 1.39 -4.62 13.13
N THR A 49 2.64 -4.43 12.69
CA THR A 49 3.83 -4.45 13.57
C THR A 49 3.82 -3.38 14.66
N ASP A 50 2.93 -2.39 14.53
CA ASP A 50 2.68 -1.34 15.54
C ASP A 50 1.66 -1.76 16.60
N GLY A 51 1.09 -2.97 16.50
CA GLY A 51 0.03 -3.44 17.41
C GLY A 51 -1.35 -2.86 17.13
N VAL A 52 -1.52 -2.23 15.96
CA VAL A 52 -2.80 -1.68 15.48
C VAL A 52 -3.49 -2.67 14.55
N ASP A 53 -4.80 -2.84 14.69
CA ASP A 53 -5.60 -3.61 13.76
C ASP A 53 -5.93 -2.81 12.49
N TYR A 54 -5.81 -3.47 11.35
CA TYR A 54 -6.12 -2.90 10.04
C TYR A 54 -7.15 -3.78 9.35
N GLN A 55 -8.08 -3.19 8.61
CA GLN A 55 -9.15 -3.94 7.94
C GLN A 55 -8.62 -4.90 6.86
N SER A 56 -7.48 -4.59 6.26
CA SER A 56 -6.80 -5.38 5.23
C SER A 56 -5.33 -5.01 5.14
N VAL A 57 -4.51 -5.91 4.57
CA VAL A 57 -3.13 -5.62 4.15
C VAL A 57 -3.03 -4.37 3.28
N CYS A 58 -4.03 -4.11 2.42
CA CYS A 58 -4.01 -2.93 1.57
C CYS A 58 -4.19 -1.64 2.40
N GLU A 59 -5.11 -1.63 3.35
CA GLU A 59 -5.32 -0.48 4.24
C GLU A 59 -4.12 -0.23 5.14
N LEU A 60 -3.50 -1.30 5.64
CA LEU A 60 -2.24 -1.22 6.37
C LEU A 60 -1.18 -0.50 5.55
N ASN A 61 -0.91 -0.94 4.31
CA ASN A 61 0.08 -0.30 3.44
C ASN A 61 -0.28 1.15 3.09
N ARG A 62 -1.56 1.41 2.80
CA ARG A 62 -2.07 2.76 2.53
C ARG A 62 -1.81 3.70 3.70
N LEU A 63 -2.17 3.29 4.92
CA LEU A 63 -2.01 4.11 6.11
C LEU A 63 -0.53 4.25 6.50
N ALA A 64 0.25 3.18 6.40
CA ALA A 64 1.70 3.21 6.57
C ALA A 64 2.35 4.25 5.63
N CYS A 65 2.02 4.19 4.34
CA CYS A 65 2.51 5.15 3.36
C CYS A 65 2.02 6.58 3.65
N ALA A 66 0.73 6.76 3.98
CA ALA A 66 0.14 8.08 4.22
C ALA A 66 0.68 8.75 5.49
N ASN A 67 0.92 7.99 6.55
CA ASN A 67 1.54 8.47 7.78
C ASN A 67 3.07 8.52 7.71
N GLY A 68 3.69 7.97 6.67
CA GLY A 68 5.13 7.82 6.59
C GLY A 68 5.71 6.85 7.63
N THR A 69 4.89 5.94 8.15
CA THR A 69 5.30 4.89 9.09
C THR A 69 5.64 3.60 8.34
N ASN A 70 6.69 2.91 8.79
CA ASN A 70 7.08 1.63 8.21
C ASN A 70 6.37 0.48 8.95
N VAL A 71 5.04 0.45 8.78
CA VAL A 71 4.18 -0.60 9.34
C VAL A 71 4.02 -1.72 8.33
N THR A 72 4.20 -2.96 8.79
CA THR A 72 3.97 -4.16 7.98
C THR A 72 3.00 -5.07 8.70
N VAL A 73 2.49 -6.09 8.01
CA VAL A 73 1.62 -7.10 8.63
C VAL A 73 2.47 -7.92 9.60
N ALA A 74 2.17 -7.84 10.89
CA ALA A 74 2.73 -8.75 11.89
C ALA A 74 2.11 -10.14 11.74
N PHE A 75 0.78 -10.20 11.68
CA PHE A 75 0.04 -11.43 11.46
C PHE A 75 -1.36 -11.17 10.90
N ARG A 76 -1.96 -12.19 10.29
CA ARG A 76 -3.34 -12.16 9.79
C ARG A 76 -4.29 -12.44 10.95
N GLY A 77 -5.24 -11.55 11.23
CA GLY A 77 -6.08 -11.55 12.42
C GLY A 77 -6.07 -10.19 13.15
N LYS A 78 -6.83 -10.06 14.24
CA LYS A 78 -6.82 -8.86 15.09
C LYS A 78 -5.66 -8.90 16.08
N CYS A 79 -5.13 -7.74 16.46
CA CYS A 79 -4.13 -7.68 17.51
C CYS A 79 -4.71 -8.14 18.86
N GLY A 80 -4.01 -9.03 19.56
CA GLY A 80 -4.38 -9.49 20.90
C GLY A 80 -5.40 -10.63 20.99
N GLU A 81 -5.62 -11.36 19.89
CA GLU A 81 -6.27 -12.68 19.91
C GLU A 81 -5.27 -13.82 20.20
#